data_AF-A0A7X5N713-F1
#
_entry.id   AF-A0A7X5N713-F1
#
_cell.length_a   1.000
_cell.length_b   1.000
_cell.length_c   1.000
_cell.angle_alpha   90.00
_cell.angle_beta   90.00
_cell.angle_gamma   90.00
#
_symmetry.space_group_name_H-M   'P 1'
#
loop_
_entity.id
_entity.type
_entity.pdbx_description
1 polymer ?
#
loop_
_entity_poly.entity_id
_entity_poly.type
_entity_poly.pdbx_seq_one_letter_code
_entity_poly.pdbx_strand_id
1 'polypeptide(L)' 'ESIEQHQLRLLRERGADMTIFSPRASTMAHHIGNEAVSQVWTRHCNDLIARVVQLYPQTFIGVCQLPQSPGVPIAQS' A
#
# COMPACT_ATOMS: atom_id res chain seq x y z
N GLU A 1 2.72 -2.60 16.15
CA GLU A 1 1.92 -1.39 16.45
C GLU A 1 0.94 -1.11 15.30
N SER A 2 -0.19 -0.46 15.55
CA SER A 2 -1.32 -0.32 14.60
C SER A 2 -1.42 1.09 13.97
N ILE A 3 -2.28 1.25 12.95
CA ILE A 3 -2.63 2.51 12.26
C ILE A 3 -3.04 3.61 13.25
N GLU A 4 -3.75 3.25 14.33
CA GLU A 4 -4.29 4.21 15.31
C GLU A 4 -3.18 4.99 16.03
N GLN A 5 -2.12 4.31 16.44
CA GLN A 5 -1.02 4.90 17.23
C GLN A 5 -0.07 5.75 16.37
N HIS A 6 -0.15 5.61 15.05
CA HIS A 6 0.79 6.18 14.09
C HIS A 6 0.10 7.19 13.16
N GLN A 7 -0.37 6.73 12.00
CA GLN A 7 -0.88 7.58 10.94
C GLN A 7 -2.11 8.34 11.43
N LEU A 8 -3.07 7.66 12.05
CA LEU A 8 -4.33 8.28 12.46
C LEU A 8 -4.12 9.36 13.54
N ARG A 9 -3.25 9.08 14.53
CA ARG A 9 -2.86 10.06 15.56
C ARG A 9 -2.25 11.31 14.93
N LEU A 10 -1.26 11.14 14.05
CA LEU A 10 -0.57 12.27 13.41
C LEU A 10 -1.48 13.07 12.48
N LEU A 11 -2.39 12.43 11.75
CA LEU A 11 -3.36 13.13 10.90
C LEU A 11 -4.29 14.02 11.74
N ARG A 12 -4.79 13.51 12.87
CA ARG A 12 -5.61 14.28 13.81
C ARG A 12 -4.85 15.46 14.43
N GLU A 13 -3.63 15.20 14.93
CA GLU A 13 -2.78 16.24 15.53
C GLU A 13 -2.43 17.36 14.54
N ARG A 14 -2.35 17.04 13.24
CA ARG A 14 -2.02 18.00 12.18
C ARG A 14 -3.25 18.62 11.51
N GLY A 15 -4.46 18.23 11.89
CA GLY A 15 -5.70 18.73 11.30
C GLY A 15 -5.89 18.33 9.83
N ALA A 16 -5.40 17.15 9.42
CA ALA A 16 -5.60 16.63 8.07
C ALA A 16 -6.91 15.83 7.98
N ASP A 17 -7.76 16.16 6.99
CA ASP A 17 -9.06 15.50 6.81
C ASP A 17 -8.92 14.08 6.25
N MET A 18 -8.06 13.90 5.25
CA MET A 18 -7.89 12.62 4.55
C MET A 18 -6.46 12.40 4.05
N THR A 19 -6.15 11.16 3.66
CA THR A 19 -4.85 10.77 3.10
C THR A 19 -5.00 9.76 1.99
N ILE A 20 -4.29 10.00 0.89
CA ILE A 20 -4.07 8.99 -0.14
C ILE A 20 -3.01 8.01 0.40
N PHE A 21 -3.40 6.75 0.58
CA PHE A 21 -2.61 5.74 1.30
C PHE A 21 -2.32 4.53 0.42
N SER A 22 -1.05 4.13 0.37
CA SER A 22 -0.55 3.05 -0.48
C SER A 22 0.44 2.16 0.28
N PRO A 23 0.85 1.02 -0.28
CA PRO A 23 1.89 0.18 0.32
C PRO A 23 3.20 0.95 0.55
N ARG A 24 3.97 0.52 1.54
CA ARG A 24 5.24 1.14 1.88
C ARG A 24 6.23 1.01 0.72
N ALA A 25 6.65 2.16 0.18
CA ALA A 25 7.54 2.26 -0.99
C ALA A 25 8.85 1.46 -0.84
N SER A 26 9.53 1.58 0.30
CA SER A 26 10.81 0.91 0.52
C SER A 26 10.71 -0.63 0.57
N THR A 27 9.50 -1.17 0.74
CA THR A 27 9.24 -2.62 0.82
C THR A 27 8.49 -3.16 -0.39
N MET A 28 8.28 -2.36 -1.43
CA MET A 28 7.73 -2.87 -2.69
C MET A 28 8.69 -3.86 -3.34
N ALA A 29 10.00 -3.58 -3.23
CA ALA A 29 11.10 -4.51 -3.48
C ALA A 29 11.00 -5.30 -4.80
N HIS A 30 10.57 -4.65 -5.90
CA HIS A 30 10.36 -5.27 -7.22
C HIS A 30 11.56 -6.09 -7.74
N HIS A 31 12.77 -5.79 -7.29
CA HIS A 31 14.00 -6.47 -7.68
C HIS A 31 14.27 -7.79 -6.95
N ILE A 32 13.43 -8.17 -5.98
CA ILE A 32 13.58 -9.41 -5.20
C ILE A 32 12.63 -10.48 -5.73
N GLY A 33 13.18 -11.62 -6.16
CA GLY A 33 12.40 -12.73 -6.70
C GLY A 33 12.11 -12.59 -8.20
N ASN A 34 10.88 -12.91 -8.60
CA ASN A 34 10.43 -12.91 -9.99
C ASN A 34 8.97 -12.42 -10.08
N GLU A 35 8.38 -12.46 -11.29
CA GLU A 35 7.01 -12.03 -11.55
C GLU A 35 5.98 -12.67 -10.59
N ALA A 36 6.07 -13.98 -10.36
CA ALA A 36 5.14 -14.69 -9.48
C ALA A 36 5.26 -14.19 -8.02
N VAL A 37 6.49 -13.94 -7.55
CA VAL A 37 6.74 -13.34 -6.23
C VAL A 37 6.14 -11.93 -6.16
N SER A 38 6.41 -11.07 -7.17
CA SER A 38 5.86 -9.72 -7.23
C SER A 38 4.34 -9.71 -7.23
N GLN A 39 3.67 -10.63 -7.95
CA GLN A 39 2.21 -10.73 -7.98
C GLN A 39 1.61 -11.12 -6.62
N VAL A 40 2.21 -12.10 -5.93
CA VAL A 40 1.72 -12.54 -4.62
C VAL A 40 1.96 -11.45 -3.58
N TRP A 41 3.16 -10.89 -3.54
CA TRP A 41 3.52 -9.81 -2.62
C TRP A 41 2.64 -8.56 -2.83
N THR A 42 2.40 -8.21 -4.09
CA THR A 42 1.58 -7.05 -4.43
C THR A 42 0.15 -7.18 -3.94
N ARG A 43 -0.48 -8.34 -4.17
CA ARG A 43 -1.81 -8.62 -3.65
C ARG A 43 -1.85 -8.50 -2.14
N HIS A 44 -0.91 -9.13 -1.42
CA HIS A 44 -0.88 -9.05 0.04
C HIS A 44 -0.77 -7.61 0.56
N CYS A 45 0.08 -6.77 -0.03
CA CYS A 45 0.17 -5.39 0.40
C CYS A 45 -1.09 -4.58 0.05
N ASN A 46 -1.64 -4.74 -1.15
CA ASN A 46 -2.85 -4.03 -1.58
C ASN A 46 -4.07 -4.45 -0.74
N ASP A 47 -4.18 -5.72 -0.34
CA ASP A 47 -5.23 -6.21 0.56
C ASP A 47 -5.14 -5.56 1.95
N LEU A 48 -3.93 -5.32 2.46
CA LEU A 48 -3.75 -4.58 3.71
C LEU A 48 -4.22 -3.14 3.58
N ILE A 49 -3.93 -2.47 2.46
CA ILE A 49 -4.44 -1.11 2.20
C ILE A 49 -5.96 -1.12 2.09
N ALA A 50 -6.54 -2.08 1.37
CA ALA A 50 -7.99 -2.22 1.24
C ALA A 50 -8.67 -2.38 2.61
N ARG A 51 -8.10 -3.20 3.51
CA ARG A 51 -8.60 -3.37 4.88
C ARG A 51 -8.51 -2.09 5.71
N VAL A 52 -7.43 -1.31 5.57
CA VAL A 52 -7.30 -0.01 6.25
C VAL A 52 -8.37 0.97 5.75
N VAL A 53 -8.58 1.05 4.45
CA VAL A 53 -9.64 1.88 3.85
C VAL A 53 -11.03 1.42 4.33
N GLN A 54 -11.28 0.11 4.41
CA GLN A 54 -12.56 -0.41 4.90
C GLN A 54 -12.83 -0.03 6.37
N LEU A 55 -11.79 -0.04 7.21
CA LEU A 55 -11.92 0.34 8.63
C LEU A 55 -12.06 1.85 8.82
N TYR A 56 -11.45 2.67 7.96
CA TYR A 56 -11.40 4.12 8.07
C TYR A 56 -11.72 4.82 6.74
N PRO A 57 -12.92 4.61 6.16
CA PRO A 57 -13.24 5.02 4.79
C PRO A 57 -13.31 6.53 4.59
N GLN A 58 -13.51 7.29 5.66
CA GLN A 58 -13.52 8.77 5.61
C GLN A 58 -12.12 9.38 5.73
N THR A 59 -11.12 8.60 6.13
CA THR A 59 -9.76 9.09 6.38
C THR A 59 -8.76 8.63 5.32
N PHE A 60 -8.93 7.44 4.75
CA PHE A 60 -7.99 6.91 3.76
C PHE A 60 -8.63 6.62 2.41
N ILE A 61 -7.97 7.08 1.35
CA ILE A 61 -8.23 6.69 -0.04
C ILE A 61 -7.10 5.76 -0.48
N GLY A 62 -7.44 4.54 -0.91
CA GLY A 62 -6.44 3.54 -1.30
C GLY A 62 -5.83 3.81 -2.68
N VAL A 63 -4.50 3.69 -2.77
CA VAL A 63 -3.74 3.59 -4.02
C VAL A 63 -2.94 2.30 -4.01
N CYS A 64 -2.93 1.58 -5.12
CA CYS A 64 -2.24 0.30 -5.23
C CYS A 64 -0.77 0.46 -5.64
N GLN A 65 0.05 -0.52 -5.26
CA GLN A 65 1.29 -0.82 -5.97
C GLN A 65 1.01 -1.81 -7.11
N LEU A 66 1.82 -1.76 -8.16
CA LEU A 66 1.77 -2.71 -9.28
C LEU A 66 2.81 -3.84 -9.09
N PRO A 67 2.55 -5.07 -9.53
CA PRO A 67 3.46 -6.22 -9.39
C PRO A 67 4.59 -6.21 -10.43
N GLN A 68 5.35 -5.12 -10.47
CA GLN A 68 6.49 -4.98 -11.38
C GLN A 68 7.62 -5.95 -11.00
N SER A 69 8.36 -6.44 -12.02
CA SER A 69 9.60 -7.21 -11.86
C SER A 69 10.60 -6.86 -12.98
N PRO A 70 11.92 -6.86 -12.71
CA PRO A 70 12.94 -6.63 -13.72
C PRO A 70 12.81 -7.56 -14.93
N GLY A 71 12.90 -7.01 -16.13
CA GLY A 71 12.80 -7.76 -17.38
C GLY A 71 11.39 -8.16 -17.80
N VAL A 72 10.37 -7.88 -16.98
CA VAL A 72 8.96 -8.12 -17.30
C VAL A 72 8.32 -6.85 -17.87
N PRO A 73 7.57 -6.92 -18.99
CA PRO A 73 6.87 -5.77 -19.52
C PRO A 73 5.86 -5.18 -18.53
N ILE A 74 5.76 -3.85 -18.45
CA ILE A 74 4.79 -3.15 -17.58
C ILE A 74 3.33 -3.55 -17.88
N ALA A 75 3.01 -3.94 -19.11
CA ALA A 75 1.68 -4.44 -19.46
C ALA A 75 1.28 -5.74 -18.75
N GLN A 76 2.23 -6.44 -18.11
CA GLN A 76 2.00 -7.64 -17.29
C GLN A 76 1.97 -7.32 -15.78
N SER A 77 2.06 -6.04 -15.42
CA SER A 77 1.87 -5.56 -14.04
C SER A 77 0.39 -5.33 -13.75
#